data_AF-A0A7T5RBY4-F1
#
_entry.id   AF-A0A7T5RBY4-F1
#
_cell.length_a   1.000
_cell.length_b   1.000
_cell.length_c   1.000
_cell.angle_alpha   90.00
_cell.angle_beta   90.00
_cell.angle_gamma   90.00
#
_symmetry.space_group_name_H-M   'P 1'
#
loop_
_entity.id
_entity.type
_entity.pdbx_description
1 polymer ?
#
loop_
_entity_poly.entity_id
_entity_poly.type
_entity_poly.pdbx_seq_one_letter_code
_entity_poly.pdbx_strand_id
1 'polypeptide(L)'
;MRKFTTSLLLIISLPFRLLKKSKIDNFAGGLIFGAIFSLVVNIVTVQIQELITKQHILEALENEIVNNTLIANTVIEKNTKLIADKLSYNPFTSLQYYSNNLWTQSSEPLQYISQLDQDTQIAITSYYTLSIPAHNRMNDSVEKFVYPHLQYCNSIDMEKGLAEKTECDLWNNILLDTEKSTAVAVSTKGFKLLETFHPTKDRLNNWFLRLLMGDKSTRILSGQ
;
A
#
# COMPACT_ATOMS: atom_id res chain seq x y z
N MET A 1 -2.10 -12.20 -21.33
CA MET A 1 -1.16 -13.36 -21.17
C MET A 1 -0.81 -14.09 -22.46
N ARG A 2 -1.74 -14.39 -23.39
CA ARG A 2 -1.46 -15.17 -24.61
C ARG A 2 -0.40 -14.57 -25.56
N LYS A 3 -0.26 -13.24 -25.59
CA LYS A 3 0.77 -12.51 -26.36
C LYS A 3 2.17 -12.61 -25.73
N PHE A 4 2.26 -12.77 -24.42
CA PHE A 4 3.54 -12.79 -23.70
C PHE A 4 4.26 -14.11 -23.88
N THR A 5 3.53 -15.23 -23.81
CA THR A 5 4.10 -16.56 -24.09
C THR A 5 4.56 -16.70 -25.53
N THR A 6 3.87 -16.08 -26.50
CA THR A 6 4.29 -16.06 -27.90
C THR A 6 5.53 -15.18 -28.13
N SER A 7 5.62 -14.01 -27.51
CA SER A 7 6.81 -13.15 -27.58
C SER A 7 8.03 -13.78 -26.92
N LEU A 8 7.87 -14.41 -25.75
CA LEU A 8 8.95 -15.08 -25.04
C LEU A 8 9.47 -16.31 -25.80
N LEU A 9 8.57 -17.11 -26.39
CA LEU A 9 8.93 -18.21 -27.29
C LEU A 9 9.68 -17.74 -28.53
N LEU A 10 9.29 -16.59 -29.10
CA LEU A 10 9.99 -16.00 -30.25
C LEU A 10 11.41 -15.54 -29.87
N ILE A 11 11.57 -14.86 -28.74
CA ILE A 11 12.86 -14.37 -28.25
C ILE A 11 13.80 -15.53 -27.90
N ILE A 12 13.29 -16.59 -27.28
CA ILE A 12 14.08 -17.78 -26.94
C ILE A 12 14.39 -18.61 -28.20
N SER A 13 13.45 -18.76 -29.13
CA SER A 13 13.65 -19.61 -30.32
C SER A 13 14.49 -18.97 -31.43
N LEU A 14 14.60 -17.64 -31.48
CA LEU A 14 15.41 -16.91 -32.46
C LEU A 14 16.90 -17.31 -32.45
N PRO A 15 17.61 -17.31 -31.30
CA PRO A 15 19.01 -17.73 -31.26
C PRO A 15 19.18 -19.21 -31.65
N PHE A 16 18.29 -20.10 -31.23
CA PHE A 16 18.34 -21.52 -31.62
C PHE A 16 18.06 -21.76 -33.11
N ARG A 17 17.21 -20.93 -33.74
CA ARG A 17 16.98 -20.98 -35.20
C ARG A 17 18.16 -20.45 -36.01
N LEU A 18 18.89 -19.45 -35.49
CA LEU A 18 20.11 -18.94 -36.11
C LEU A 18 21.26 -19.97 -36.05
N LEU A 19 21.40 -20.69 -34.93
CA LEU A 19 22.33 -21.82 -34.76
C LEU A 19 22.16 -22.92 -35.82
N LYS A 20 20.92 -23.24 -36.19
CA LYS A 20 20.65 -24.29 -37.20
C LYS A 20 21.03 -23.87 -38.64
N LYS A 21 21.19 -22.58 -38.92
CA LYS A 21 21.45 -22.06 -40.28
C LYS A 21 22.90 -21.61 -40.53
N SER A 22 23.71 -21.38 -39.49
CA SER A 22 25.10 -20.92 -39.68
C SER A 22 26.08 -22.09 -39.89
N LYS A 23 26.28 -22.50 -41.15
CA LYS A 23 27.53 -23.16 -41.60
C LYS A 23 28.56 -22.09 -42.00
N ILE A 24 28.82 -21.12 -41.13
CA ILE A 24 29.68 -19.96 -41.41
C ILE A 24 30.86 -20.05 -40.45
N ASP A 25 32.08 -19.90 -40.98
CA ASP A 25 33.39 -19.98 -40.32
C ASP A 25 33.35 -19.87 -38.79
N ASN A 26 33.78 -20.97 -38.16
CA ASN A 26 33.54 -21.33 -36.76
C ASN A 26 33.89 -20.26 -35.70
N PHE A 27 34.68 -19.24 -36.04
CA PHE A 27 35.08 -18.18 -35.12
C PHE A 27 34.19 -16.93 -35.20
N ALA A 28 34.00 -16.35 -36.39
CA ALA A 28 33.20 -15.14 -36.58
C ALA A 28 31.71 -15.40 -36.34
N GLY A 29 31.20 -16.57 -36.77
CA GLY A 29 29.83 -16.99 -36.48
C GLY A 29 29.57 -17.21 -34.98
N GLY A 30 30.56 -17.77 -34.26
CA GLY A 30 30.52 -17.94 -32.81
C GLY A 30 30.51 -16.61 -32.04
N LEU A 31 31.30 -15.63 -32.48
CA LEU A 31 31.33 -14.28 -31.91
C LEU A 31 30.01 -13.53 -32.10
N ILE A 32 29.45 -13.56 -33.32
CA ILE A 32 28.16 -12.92 -33.62
C ILE A 32 27.04 -13.59 -32.81
N PHE A 33 27.04 -14.92 -32.72
CA PHE A 33 26.08 -15.65 -31.90
C PHE A 33 26.20 -15.30 -30.42
N GLY A 34 27.41 -15.25 -29.87
CA GLY A 34 27.66 -14.85 -28.49
C GLY A 34 27.14 -13.44 -28.19
N ALA A 35 27.36 -12.49 -29.09
CA ALA A 35 26.85 -11.12 -28.96
C ALA A 35 25.31 -11.06 -28.99
N ILE A 36 24.66 -11.74 -29.93
CA ILE A 36 23.19 -11.79 -30.02
C ILE A 36 22.61 -12.48 -28.78
N PHE A 37 23.19 -13.59 -28.34
CA PHE A 37 22.75 -14.32 -27.16
C PHE A 37 22.89 -13.46 -25.88
N SER A 38 24.01 -12.77 -25.73
CA SER A 38 24.25 -11.84 -24.61
C SER A 38 23.21 -10.70 -24.59
N LEU A 39 22.90 -10.12 -25.76
CA LEU A 39 21.87 -9.09 -25.88
C LEU A 39 20.48 -9.63 -25.47
N VAL A 40 20.12 -10.82 -25.96
CA VAL A 40 18.84 -11.46 -25.63
C VAL A 40 18.74 -11.74 -24.13
N VAL A 41 19.79 -12.29 -23.51
CA VAL A 41 19.84 -12.54 -22.07
C VAL A 41 19.70 -11.25 -21.29
N ASN A 42 20.37 -10.17 -21.72
CA ASN A 42 20.28 -8.87 -21.06
C ASN A 42 18.85 -8.30 -21.12
N ILE A 43 18.21 -8.31 -22.30
CA ILE A 43 16.82 -7.86 -22.46
C ILE A 43 15.87 -8.67 -21.57
N VAL A 44 16.00 -10.00 -21.58
CA VAL A 44 15.17 -10.88 -20.74
C VAL A 44 15.40 -10.59 -19.26
N THR A 45 16.64 -10.37 -18.85
CA THR A 45 16.99 -10.07 -17.45
C THR A 45 16.37 -8.75 -17.01
N VAL A 46 16.48 -7.69 -17.81
CA VAL A 46 15.87 -6.38 -17.51
C VAL A 46 14.35 -6.49 -17.41
N GLN A 47 13.69 -7.18 -18.35
CA GLN A 47 12.23 -7.38 -18.30
C GLN A 47 11.78 -8.17 -17.07
N ILE A 48 12.55 -9.19 -16.68
CA ILE A 48 12.27 -9.97 -15.46
C ILE A 48 12.44 -9.07 -14.22
N GLN A 49 13.49 -8.26 -14.17
CA GLN A 49 13.73 -7.33 -13.06
C GLN A 49 12.60 -6.30 -12.95
N GLU A 50 12.18 -5.67 -14.04
CA GLU A 50 11.05 -4.73 -14.04
C GLU A 50 9.76 -5.37 -13.52
N LEU A 51 9.49 -6.61 -13.94
CA LEU A 51 8.31 -7.36 -13.53
C LEU A 51 8.35 -7.72 -12.03
N ILE A 52 9.51 -8.08 -11.50
CA ILE A 52 9.72 -8.31 -10.06
C ILE A 52 9.56 -7.00 -9.27
N THR A 53 10.19 -5.92 -9.72
CA THR A 53 10.10 -4.59 -9.07
C THR A 53 8.67 -4.09 -9.04
N LYS A 54 7.95 -4.17 -10.17
CA LYS A 54 6.52 -3.86 -10.26
C LYS A 54 5.73 -4.63 -9.22
N GLN A 55 5.94 -5.96 -9.16
CA GLN A 55 5.21 -6.81 -8.22
C GLN A 55 5.48 -6.42 -6.76
N HIS A 56 6.73 -6.17 -6.39
CA HIS A 56 7.09 -5.73 -5.04
C HIS A 56 6.45 -4.40 -4.65
N ILE A 57 6.40 -3.43 -5.57
CA ILE A 57 5.80 -2.13 -5.29
C ILE A 57 4.29 -2.25 -5.09
N LEU A 58 3.62 -3.05 -5.93
CA LEU A 58 2.19 -3.29 -5.77
C LEU A 58 1.87 -4.01 -4.45
N GLU A 59 2.67 -5.01 -4.06
CA GLU A 59 2.54 -5.69 -2.77
C GLU A 59 2.84 -4.77 -1.58
N ALA A 60 3.82 -3.88 -1.70
CA ALA A 60 4.09 -2.88 -0.68
C ALA A 60 2.89 -1.95 -0.48
N LEU A 61 2.24 -1.50 -1.56
CA LEU A 61 1.02 -0.70 -1.50
C LEU A 61 -0.12 -1.48 -0.84
N GLU A 62 -0.34 -2.75 -1.22
CA GLU A 62 -1.34 -3.60 -0.58
C GLU A 62 -1.12 -3.69 0.93
N ASN A 63 0.13 -3.92 1.37
CA ASN A 63 0.49 -3.98 2.77
C ASN A 63 0.26 -2.65 3.51
N GLU A 64 0.54 -1.51 2.88
CA GLU A 64 0.27 -0.19 3.48
C GLU A 64 -1.24 0.06 3.62
N ILE A 65 -2.04 -0.32 2.62
CA ILE A 65 -3.51 -0.24 2.68
C ILE A 65 -4.06 -1.14 3.80
N VAL A 66 -3.57 -2.39 3.90
CA VAL A 66 -3.93 -3.32 4.97
C VAL A 66 -3.58 -2.74 6.34
N ASN A 67 -2.35 -2.24 6.51
CA ASN A 67 -1.91 -1.67 7.78
C ASN A 67 -2.76 -0.46 8.19
N ASN A 68 -3.02 0.47 7.27
CA ASN A 68 -3.88 1.62 7.52
C ASN A 68 -5.31 1.18 7.90
N THR A 69 -5.85 0.14 7.25
CA THR A 69 -7.18 -0.41 7.55
C THR A 69 -7.23 -1.04 8.95
N LEU A 70 -6.20 -1.80 9.34
CA LEU A 70 -6.10 -2.42 10.67
C LEU A 70 -5.97 -1.36 11.79
N ILE A 71 -5.14 -0.34 11.56
CA ILE A 71 -4.99 0.79 12.46
C ILE A 71 -6.35 1.51 12.61
N ALA A 72 -7.06 1.74 11.49
CA ALA A 72 -8.35 2.40 11.51
C ALA A 72 -9.38 1.62 12.32
N ASN A 73 -9.46 0.30 12.16
CA ASN A 73 -10.34 -0.54 12.97
C ASN A 73 -10.00 -0.48 14.46
N THR A 74 -8.71 -0.47 14.80
CA THR A 74 -8.26 -0.34 16.19
C THR A 74 -8.73 0.99 16.80
N VAL A 75 -8.65 2.09 16.05
CA VAL A 75 -9.15 3.41 16.48
C VAL A 75 -10.67 3.39 16.66
N ILE A 76 -11.41 2.80 15.72
CA ILE A 76 -12.87 2.68 15.78
C ILE A 76 -13.30 1.92 17.03
N GLU A 77 -12.69 0.76 17.30
CA GLU A 77 -12.98 -0.08 18.46
C GLU A 77 -12.65 0.64 19.77
N LYS A 78 -11.45 1.21 19.86
CA LYS A 78 -10.99 1.97 21.02
C LYS A 78 -11.95 3.12 21.34
N ASN A 79 -12.27 3.96 20.35
CA ASN A 79 -13.09 5.15 20.59
C ASN A 79 -14.55 4.79 20.83
N THR A 80 -15.09 3.75 20.18
CA THR A 80 -16.43 3.24 20.48
C THR A 80 -16.53 2.77 21.92
N LYS A 81 -15.51 2.08 22.43
CA LYS A 81 -15.46 1.67 23.84
C LYS A 81 -15.38 2.85 24.80
N LEU A 82 -14.52 3.83 24.52
CA LEU A 82 -14.39 5.04 25.36
C LEU A 82 -15.71 5.83 25.44
N ILE A 83 -16.42 5.96 24.31
CA ILE A 83 -17.74 6.61 24.27
C ILE A 83 -18.77 5.81 25.08
N ALA A 84 -18.83 4.49 24.89
CA ALA A 84 -19.79 3.62 25.56
C ALA A 84 -19.59 3.60 27.09
N ASP A 85 -18.33 3.53 27.53
CA ASP A 85 -17.94 3.49 28.93
C ASP A 85 -17.91 4.89 29.59
N LYS A 86 -18.19 5.96 28.82
CA LYS A 86 -18.09 7.37 29.24
C LYS A 86 -16.73 7.72 29.84
N LEU A 87 -15.67 7.20 29.24
CA LEU A 87 -14.30 7.42 29.67
C LEU A 87 -13.68 8.59 28.89
N SER A 88 -12.89 9.39 29.59
CA SER A 88 -12.14 10.49 28.98
C SER A 88 -10.99 9.96 28.12
N TYR A 89 -10.79 10.58 26.97
CA TYR A 89 -9.59 10.40 26.17
C TYR A 89 -8.36 10.88 26.94
N ASN A 90 -7.27 10.13 26.87
CA ASN A 90 -6.00 10.54 27.45
C ASN A 90 -5.32 11.59 26.54
N PRO A 91 -5.27 12.88 26.92
CA PRO A 91 -4.75 13.96 26.08
C PRO A 91 -3.24 13.87 25.83
N PHE A 92 -2.53 13.00 26.54
CA PHE A 92 -1.11 12.73 26.33
C PHE A 92 -0.87 11.66 25.24
N THR A 93 -1.94 11.07 24.69
CA THR A 93 -1.84 10.16 23.55
C THR A 93 -1.84 10.97 22.26
N SER A 94 -0.99 10.65 21.30
CA SER A 94 -1.00 11.28 19.98
C SER A 94 -2.19 10.78 19.13
N LEU A 95 -2.76 11.68 18.32
CA LEU A 95 -3.73 11.29 17.29
C LEU A 95 -3.10 10.31 16.29
N GLN A 96 -3.92 9.44 15.71
CA GLN A 96 -3.44 8.42 14.79
C GLN A 96 -3.39 8.92 13.34
N TYR A 97 -2.17 9.06 12.80
CA TYR A 97 -1.94 9.38 11.39
C TYR A 97 -1.83 8.10 10.55
N TYR A 98 -2.29 8.14 9.30
CA TYR A 98 -2.15 7.04 8.35
C TYR A 98 -1.03 7.30 7.35
N SER A 99 -0.32 6.22 6.99
CA SER A 99 0.83 6.30 6.09
C SER A 99 0.38 6.51 4.64
N ASN A 100 1.12 7.37 3.94
CA ASN A 100 1.12 7.51 2.49
C ASN A 100 2.57 7.57 1.95
N ASN A 101 3.51 6.96 2.68
CA ASN A 101 4.94 7.06 2.40
C ASN A 101 5.27 6.48 1.03
N LEU A 102 4.72 5.31 0.69
CA LEU A 102 4.95 4.68 -0.60
C LEU A 102 4.45 5.58 -1.74
N TRP A 103 3.28 6.18 -1.58
CA TRP A 103 2.67 7.06 -2.57
C TRP A 103 3.43 8.38 -2.79
N THR A 104 4.04 8.94 -1.74
CA THR A 104 4.62 10.29 -1.78
C THR A 104 6.13 10.32 -2.05
N GLN A 105 6.85 9.25 -1.71
CA GLN A 105 8.31 9.23 -1.77
C GLN A 105 8.88 8.78 -3.12
N SER A 106 8.09 8.13 -3.96
CA SER A 106 8.52 7.59 -5.26
C SER A 106 7.48 7.84 -6.35
N SER A 107 7.93 8.02 -7.59
CA SER A 107 7.08 8.06 -8.78
C SER A 107 6.76 6.67 -9.32
N GLU A 108 7.48 5.63 -8.89
CA GLU A 108 7.31 4.27 -9.37
C GLU A 108 5.90 3.69 -9.11
N PRO A 109 5.26 3.91 -7.95
CA PRO A 109 3.87 3.50 -7.72
C PRO A 109 2.91 4.04 -8.78
N LEU A 110 3.04 5.31 -9.15
CA LEU A 110 2.19 5.94 -10.16
C LEU A 110 2.39 5.29 -11.53
N GLN A 111 3.63 5.00 -11.91
CA GLN A 111 3.94 4.29 -13.15
C GLN A 111 3.27 2.93 -13.21
N TYR A 112 3.33 2.14 -12.15
CA TYR A 112 2.79 0.79 -12.15
C TYR A 112 1.28 0.72 -11.97
N ILE A 113 0.70 1.66 -11.20
CA ILE A 113 -0.75 1.78 -11.05
C ILE A 113 -1.40 2.13 -12.38
N SER A 114 -0.80 3.01 -13.20
CA SER A 114 -1.33 3.36 -14.53
C SER A 114 -1.52 2.17 -15.49
N GLN A 115 -0.95 1.01 -15.14
CA GLN A 115 -1.05 -0.23 -15.92
C GLN A 115 -2.12 -1.21 -15.39
N LEU A 116 -2.82 -0.87 -14.31
CA LEU A 116 -3.93 -1.67 -13.75
C LEU A 116 -5.24 -1.40 -14.49
N ASP A 117 -6.33 -2.07 -14.13
CA ASP A 117 -7.67 -1.70 -14.60
C ASP A 117 -8.08 -0.30 -14.09
N GLN A 118 -8.89 0.40 -14.89
CA GLN A 118 -9.26 1.79 -14.62
C GLN A 118 -9.95 1.98 -13.26
N ASP A 119 -10.79 1.03 -12.85
CA ASP A 119 -11.52 1.12 -11.58
C ASP A 119 -10.57 1.02 -10.38
N THR A 120 -9.64 0.07 -10.40
CA THR A 120 -8.59 -0.07 -9.38
C THR A 120 -7.68 1.15 -9.38
N GLN A 121 -7.31 1.71 -10.54
CA GLN A 121 -6.54 2.95 -10.62
C GLN A 121 -7.21 4.12 -9.90
N ILE A 122 -8.50 4.33 -10.17
CA ILE A 122 -9.29 5.40 -9.56
C ILE A 122 -9.40 5.16 -8.06
N ALA A 123 -9.64 3.93 -7.63
CA ALA A 123 -9.77 3.57 -6.23
C ALA A 123 -8.47 3.83 -5.45
N ILE A 124 -7.30 3.37 -5.95
CA ILE A 124 -6.00 3.61 -5.29
C ILE A 124 -5.69 5.10 -5.26
N THR A 125 -5.86 5.79 -6.40
CA THR A 125 -5.60 7.23 -6.48
C THR A 125 -6.49 8.01 -5.52
N SER A 126 -7.80 7.71 -5.46
CA SER A 126 -8.75 8.34 -4.54
C SER A 126 -8.38 8.09 -3.07
N TYR A 127 -7.93 6.88 -2.76
CA TYR A 127 -7.50 6.52 -1.41
C TYR A 127 -6.33 7.40 -0.96
N TYR A 128 -5.27 7.49 -1.77
CA TYR A 128 -4.04 8.20 -1.42
C TYR A 128 -4.07 9.73 -1.62
N THR A 129 -4.87 10.23 -2.55
CA THR A 129 -4.93 11.68 -2.84
C THR A 129 -6.02 12.41 -2.06
N LEU A 130 -7.09 11.70 -1.69
CA LEU A 130 -8.22 12.30 -0.99
C LEU A 130 -8.37 11.75 0.43
N SER A 131 -8.42 10.43 0.59
CA SER A 131 -8.86 9.82 1.86
C SER A 131 -7.83 9.95 2.96
N ILE A 132 -6.59 9.52 2.69
CA ILE A 132 -5.48 9.63 3.65
C ILE A 132 -5.15 11.11 3.97
N PRO A 133 -4.98 12.01 2.97
CA PRO A 133 -4.68 13.41 3.27
C PRO A 133 -5.81 14.14 3.98
N ALA A 134 -7.09 13.85 3.67
CA ALA A 134 -8.21 14.47 4.37
C ALA A 134 -8.26 14.05 5.83
N HIS A 135 -8.03 12.76 6.13
CA HIS A 135 -7.93 12.28 7.52
C HIS A 135 -6.78 12.96 8.26
N ASN A 136 -5.56 12.94 7.71
CA ASN A 136 -4.39 13.51 8.35
C ASN A 136 -4.56 15.02 8.61
N ARG A 137 -5.15 15.77 7.66
CA ARG A 137 -5.49 17.19 7.86
C ARG A 137 -6.57 17.43 8.91
N MET A 138 -7.54 16.53 9.02
CA MET A 138 -8.56 16.62 10.07
C MET A 138 -7.90 16.42 11.44
N ASN A 139 -7.00 15.43 11.56
CA ASN A 139 -6.23 15.23 12.79
C ASN A 139 -5.36 16.45 13.13
N ASP A 140 -4.66 17.03 12.15
CA ASP A 140 -3.90 18.29 12.37
C ASP A 140 -4.80 19.41 12.91
N SER A 141 -6.06 19.47 12.44
CA SER A 141 -7.02 20.48 12.88
C SER A 141 -7.52 20.19 14.29
N VAL A 142 -7.83 18.93 14.61
CA VAL A 142 -8.24 18.49 15.95
C VAL A 142 -7.11 18.73 16.97
N GLU A 143 -5.87 18.43 16.61
CA GLU A 143 -4.70 18.68 17.47
C GLU A 143 -4.51 20.17 17.76
N LYS A 144 -4.85 21.05 16.80
CA LYS A 144 -4.75 22.51 16.99
C LYS A 144 -5.91 23.10 17.79
N PHE A 145 -7.13 22.61 17.58
CA PHE A 145 -8.33 23.26 18.08
C PHE A 145 -9.00 22.55 19.25
N VAL A 146 -8.85 21.23 19.40
CA VAL A 146 -9.55 20.45 20.44
C VAL A 146 -8.60 20.06 21.57
N TYR A 147 -7.36 19.68 21.22
CA TYR A 147 -6.36 19.26 22.21
C TYR A 147 -6.04 20.29 23.29
N PRO A 148 -5.90 21.61 23.00
CA PRO A 148 -5.66 22.60 24.04
C PRO A 148 -6.77 22.66 25.09
N HIS A 149 -8.03 22.53 24.65
CA HIS A 149 -9.18 22.47 25.55
C HIS A 149 -9.16 21.18 26.37
N LEU A 150 -8.79 20.04 25.76
CA LEU A 150 -8.67 18.77 26.47
C LEU A 150 -7.53 18.74 27.50
N GLN A 151 -6.41 19.42 27.23
CA GLN A 151 -5.32 19.58 28.19
C GLN A 151 -5.78 20.41 29.39
N TYR A 152 -6.50 21.51 29.16
CA TYR A 152 -7.16 22.26 30.21
C TYR A 152 -8.17 21.37 30.96
N CYS A 153 -8.91 20.51 30.25
CA CYS A 153 -9.87 19.58 30.82
C CYS A 153 -9.28 18.51 31.75
N ASN A 154 -8.01 18.16 31.57
CA ASN A 154 -7.33 17.11 32.34
C ASN A 154 -6.20 17.65 33.25
N SER A 155 -6.12 18.97 33.46
CA SER A 155 -5.17 19.54 34.44
C SER A 155 -5.53 19.13 35.87
N ILE A 156 -4.51 18.77 36.65
CA ILE A 156 -4.61 18.02 37.91
C ILE A 156 -5.18 18.87 39.08
N ASP A 157 -5.18 20.20 38.97
CA ASP A 157 -5.35 21.11 40.12
C ASP A 157 -6.69 21.88 40.18
N MET A 158 -7.73 21.47 39.45
CA MET A 158 -9.02 22.19 39.49
C MET A 158 -10.19 21.25 39.78
N GLU A 159 -10.81 21.41 40.96
CA GLU A 159 -12.18 20.95 41.18
C GLU A 159 -13.10 21.74 40.25
N LYS A 160 -13.51 21.09 39.16
CA LYS A 160 -14.33 21.73 38.13
C LYS A 160 -15.78 21.83 38.53
N GLY A 161 -16.37 22.99 38.28
CA GLY A 161 -17.81 23.17 38.37
C GLY A 161 -18.56 22.30 37.36
N LEU A 162 -19.88 22.16 37.53
CA LEU A 162 -20.72 21.35 36.64
C LEU A 162 -20.68 21.84 35.17
N ALA A 163 -20.63 23.15 34.96
CA ALA A 163 -20.55 23.76 33.63
C ALA A 163 -19.23 23.39 32.92
N GLU A 164 -18.10 23.48 33.62
CA GLU A 164 -16.78 23.14 33.09
C GLU A 164 -16.65 21.64 32.80
N LYS A 165 -17.24 20.77 33.63
CA LYS A 165 -17.33 19.33 33.35
C LYS A 165 -18.12 19.05 32.07
N THR A 166 -19.25 19.73 31.90
CA THR A 166 -20.10 19.59 30.70
C THR A 166 -19.36 20.03 29.43
N GLU A 167 -18.60 21.12 29.51
CA GLU A 167 -17.76 21.58 28.40
C GLU A 167 -16.64 20.57 28.08
N CYS A 168 -16.00 20.00 29.09
CA CYS A 168 -14.97 18.99 28.90
C CYS A 168 -15.49 17.69 28.28
N ASP A 169 -16.67 17.25 28.69
CA ASP A 169 -17.35 16.10 28.08
C ASP A 169 -17.70 16.38 26.61
N LEU A 170 -18.12 17.62 26.30
CA LEU A 170 -18.38 18.04 24.91
C LEU A 170 -17.12 17.94 24.05
N TRP A 171 -16.00 18.52 24.49
CA TRP A 171 -14.73 18.45 23.75
C TRP A 171 -14.22 17.02 23.60
N ASN A 172 -14.39 16.18 24.63
CA ASN A 172 -14.02 14.77 24.58
C ASN A 172 -14.84 14.00 23.54
N ASN A 173 -16.16 14.20 23.51
CA ASN A 173 -17.03 13.57 22.54
C ASN A 173 -16.72 14.03 21.12
N ILE A 174 -16.49 15.34 20.92
CA ILE A 174 -16.08 15.89 19.62
C ILE A 174 -14.81 15.19 19.11
N LEU A 175 -13.79 15.03 19.96
CA LEU A 175 -12.57 14.33 19.59
C LEU A 175 -12.85 12.87 19.19
N LEU A 176 -13.48 12.11 20.07
CA LEU A 176 -13.70 10.67 19.89
C LEU A 176 -14.56 10.37 18.67
N ASP A 177 -15.63 11.14 18.45
CA ASP A 177 -16.52 11.00 17.31
C ASP A 177 -15.83 11.41 15.99
N THR A 178 -15.02 12.46 16.02
CA THR A 178 -14.27 12.90 14.83
C THR A 178 -13.26 11.84 14.42
N GLU A 179 -12.40 11.38 15.34
CA GLU A 179 -11.42 10.32 15.06
C GLU A 179 -12.10 9.02 14.61
N LYS A 180 -13.20 8.64 15.24
CA LYS A 180 -13.97 7.45 14.84
C LYS A 180 -14.52 7.61 13.43
N SER A 181 -15.16 8.73 13.12
CA SER A 181 -15.81 8.95 11.83
C SER A 181 -14.80 8.96 10.68
N THR A 182 -13.65 9.59 10.88
CA THR A 182 -12.60 9.63 9.87
C THR A 182 -11.88 8.28 9.73
N ALA A 183 -11.67 7.55 10.83
CA ALA A 183 -11.18 6.17 10.80
C ALA A 183 -12.15 5.23 10.07
N VAL A 184 -13.47 5.35 10.27
CA VAL A 184 -14.48 4.58 9.52
C VAL A 184 -14.34 4.84 8.02
N ALA A 185 -14.12 6.08 7.59
CA ALA A 185 -13.92 6.40 6.18
C ALA A 185 -12.65 5.75 5.60
N VAL A 186 -11.54 5.75 6.34
CA VAL A 186 -10.29 5.09 5.93
C VAL A 186 -10.47 3.57 5.86
N SER A 187 -11.03 2.96 6.90
CA SER A 187 -11.30 1.52 6.96
C SER A 187 -12.22 1.05 5.83
N THR A 188 -13.36 1.73 5.64
CA THR A 188 -14.33 1.36 4.60
C THR A 188 -13.73 1.44 3.20
N LYS A 189 -12.98 2.51 2.90
CA LYS A 189 -12.32 2.65 1.60
C LYS A 189 -11.17 1.67 1.41
N GLY A 190 -10.41 1.40 2.48
CA GLY A 190 -9.34 0.42 2.49
C GLY A 190 -9.86 -0.98 2.19
N PHE A 191 -10.90 -1.42 2.89
CA PHE A 191 -11.55 -2.72 2.62
C PHE A 191 -12.10 -2.81 1.20
N LYS A 192 -12.82 -1.78 0.73
CA LYS A 192 -13.35 -1.77 -0.64
C LYS A 192 -12.24 -1.87 -1.69
N LEU A 193 -11.11 -1.21 -1.46
CA LEU A 193 -9.96 -1.30 -2.35
C LEU A 193 -9.33 -2.70 -2.33
N LEU A 194 -9.24 -3.30 -1.14
CA LEU A 194 -8.80 -4.68 -0.92
C LEU A 194 -9.85 -5.71 -1.32
N GLU A 195 -10.93 -5.38 -2.04
CA GLU A 195 -11.77 -6.38 -2.71
C GLU A 195 -11.28 -6.65 -4.13
N THR A 196 -10.63 -5.66 -4.76
CA THR A 196 -10.18 -5.72 -6.16
C THR A 196 -8.66 -5.68 -6.30
N PHE A 197 -7.95 -5.07 -5.36
CA PHE A 197 -6.50 -4.91 -5.40
C PHE A 197 -5.78 -5.94 -4.53
N HIS A 198 -5.34 -7.05 -5.16
CA HIS A 198 -4.67 -8.17 -4.48
C HIS A 198 -3.39 -8.66 -5.18
N PRO A 199 -2.39 -7.80 -5.36
CA PRO A 199 -1.13 -8.18 -6.02
C PRO A 199 -0.47 -9.40 -5.36
N THR A 200 -0.52 -9.53 -4.03
CA THR A 200 0.03 -10.70 -3.33
C THR A 200 -0.66 -11.99 -3.77
N LYS A 201 -1.99 -11.98 -3.86
CA LYS A 201 -2.77 -13.14 -4.30
C LYS A 201 -2.48 -13.46 -5.76
N ASP A 202 -2.36 -12.45 -6.61
CA ASP A 202 -2.03 -12.60 -8.03
C ASP A 202 -0.66 -13.23 -8.24
N ARG A 203 0.33 -12.83 -7.43
CA ARG A 203 1.65 -13.49 -7.41
C ARG A 203 1.54 -14.94 -7.01
N LEU A 204 0.84 -15.25 -5.93
CA LEU A 204 0.70 -16.63 -5.43
C LEU A 204 -0.01 -17.56 -6.43
N ASN A 205 -0.90 -17.02 -7.25
CA ASN A 205 -1.57 -17.76 -8.32
C ASN A 205 -0.69 -17.92 -9.58
N ASN A 206 0.40 -17.18 -9.71
CA ASN A 206 1.30 -17.21 -10.86
C ASN A 206 2.60 -17.97 -10.55
N TRP A 207 2.69 -19.20 -11.09
CA TRP A 207 3.84 -20.08 -10.89
C TRP A 207 5.19 -19.46 -11.27
N PHE A 208 5.23 -18.63 -12.32
CA PHE A 208 6.44 -18.00 -12.82
C PHE A 208 6.92 -16.91 -11.86
N LEU A 209 6.01 -16.05 -11.40
CA LEU A 209 6.32 -15.02 -10.40
C LEU A 209 6.76 -15.63 -9.07
N ARG A 210 6.11 -16.71 -8.63
CA ARG A 210 6.54 -17.46 -7.43
C ARG A 210 7.98 -17.95 -7.53
N LEU A 211 8.33 -18.55 -8.67
CA LEU A 211 9.67 -19.07 -8.89
C LEU A 211 10.72 -17.95 -8.90
N LEU A 212 10.40 -16.82 -9.54
CA LEU A 212 11.32 -15.67 -9.64
C LEU A 212 11.54 -14.94 -8.32
N MET A 213 10.51 -14.81 -7.49
CA MET A 213 10.56 -14.03 -6.24
C MET A 213 10.83 -14.88 -4.99
N GLY A 214 10.89 -16.21 -5.15
CA GLY A 214 11.23 -17.19 -4.11
C GLY A 214 10.14 -17.42 -3.05
N ASP A 215 10.20 -18.56 -2.38
CA ASP A 215 9.19 -18.98 -1.37
C ASP A 215 9.31 -18.25 -0.01
N LYS A 216 10.40 -17.52 0.25
CA LYS A 216 10.53 -16.75 1.50
C LYS A 216 9.55 -15.56 1.54
N SER A 217 9.26 -14.97 0.40
CA SER A 217 8.25 -13.91 0.27
C SER A 217 6.81 -14.46 0.28
N THR A 218 6.60 -15.77 0.06
CA THR A 218 5.27 -16.39 0.14
C THR A 218 4.85 -16.74 1.57
N ARG A 219 5.78 -17.09 2.46
CA ARG A 219 5.46 -17.46 3.86
C ARG A 219 5.08 -16.28 4.75
N ILE A 220 5.78 -15.15 4.62
CA ILE A 220 5.55 -13.97 5.49
C ILE A 220 4.16 -13.35 5.27
N LEU A 221 3.59 -13.50 4.07
CA LEU A 221 2.29 -12.94 3.69
C LEU A 221 1.13 -13.94 3.78
N SER A 222 1.40 -15.24 4.00
CA SER A 222 0.36 -16.27 4.16
C SER A 222 -0.10 -16.47 5.61
N GLY A 223 0.46 -15.72 6.57
CA GLY A 223 0.14 -15.90 7.99
C GLY A 223 0.52 -17.28 8.55
N GLN A 224 1.54 -17.92 7.97
CA GLN A 224 2.09 -19.22 8.40
C GLN A 224 3.59 -19.12 8.71
#